data_AF-A0A7W0Q028-F1
#
_entry.id   AF-A0A7W0Q028-F1
#
_cell.length_a   1.000
_cell.length_b   1.000
_cell.length_c   1.000
_cell.angle_alpha   90.00
_cell.angle_beta   90.00
_cell.angle_gamma   90.00
#
_symmetry.space_group_name_H-M   'P 1'
#
loop_
_entity.id
_entity.type
_entity.pdbx_description
1 polymer ?
#
loop_
_entity_poly.entity_id
_entity_poly.type
_entity_poly.pdbx_seq_one_letter_code
_entity_poly.pdbx_strand_id
1 'polypeptide(L)' 'MHRRQGVEMEIGKGSADKVVADGFVEFLSSGDRATGEYHCSECGYGVTIFAVLPLCPMCGGGAWEQSSWSPFSRAIDRA' A
#
# COMPACT_ATOMS: atom_id res chain seq x y z
N MET A 1 10.69 47.66 -2.94
CA MET A 1 11.55 46.81 -2.09
C MET A 1 10.62 46.03 -1.18
N HIS A 2 10.47 44.72 -1.34
CA HIS A 2 10.11 43.72 -0.30
C HIS A 2 10.21 42.35 -1.00
N ARG A 3 11.35 41.71 -0.72
CA ARG A 3 11.85 40.43 -1.22
C ARG A 3 11.01 39.29 -0.64
N ARG A 4 10.49 38.39 -1.48
CA ARG A 4 10.06 37.02 -1.11
C ARG A 4 10.40 36.12 -2.32
N GLN A 5 11.56 35.43 -2.33
CA GLN A 5 11.76 34.04 -1.89
C GLN A 5 10.78 33.11 -2.65
N GLY A 6 11.21 32.42 -3.72
CA GLY A 6 12.08 31.24 -3.66
C GLY A 6 11.19 29.99 -3.57
N VAL A 7 10.71 29.48 -4.71
CA VAL A 7 10.03 28.18 -4.78
C VAL A 7 11.11 27.13 -4.93
N GLU A 8 11.40 26.46 -3.82
CA GLU A 8 12.13 25.21 -3.78
C GLU A 8 11.36 24.33 -2.80
N MET A 9 10.62 23.36 -3.32
CA MET A 9 10.14 22.24 -2.53
C MET A 9 10.27 20.98 -3.37
N GLU A 10 11.19 20.17 -2.88
CA GLU A 10 11.80 19.01 -3.48
C GLU A 10 10.82 17.86 -3.36
N ILE A 11 10.60 17.12 -4.46
CA ILE A 11 9.75 15.93 -4.47
C ILE A 11 10.52 14.83 -3.72
N GLY A 12 10.34 14.81 -2.41
CA GLY A 12 10.92 13.85 -1.49
C GLY A 12 10.32 12.46 -1.69
N LYS A 13 11.06 11.65 -2.45
CA LYS A 13 11.53 10.30 -2.08
C LYS A 13 10.62 9.45 -1.18
N GLY A 14 10.07 8.40 -1.79
CA GLY A 14 9.42 7.31 -1.06
C GLY A 14 10.33 6.66 -0.01
N SER A 15 9.72 6.32 1.12
CA SER A 15 10.16 5.33 2.09
C SER A 15 8.92 5.00 2.90
N ALA A 16 8.29 3.84 2.66
CA ALA A 16 8.60 2.62 3.40
C ALA A 16 8.57 2.89 4.92
N ASP A 17 7.50 2.37 5.54
CA ASP A 17 7.30 2.16 6.96
C ASP A 17 7.13 3.41 7.83
N LYS A 18 5.93 4.03 7.74
CA LYS A 18 5.34 4.64 8.92
C LYS A 18 4.36 3.63 9.51
N VAL A 19 4.74 2.99 10.62
CA VAL A 19 3.76 2.38 11.52
C VAL A 19 2.87 3.52 12.04
N VAL A 20 1.72 3.74 11.38
CA VAL A 20 0.70 4.65 11.88
C VAL A 20 -0.09 3.90 12.94
N ALA A 21 0.09 4.32 14.19
CA ALA A 21 -0.73 3.92 15.32
C ALA A 21 -2.06 4.69 15.27
N ASP A 22 -2.86 4.42 14.24
CA ASP A 22 -4.28 4.80 14.15
C ASP A 22 -4.85 3.96 13.00
N GLY A 23 -5.86 3.12 13.24
CA GLY A 23 -6.24 1.95 12.42
C GLY A 23 -6.71 2.20 10.98
N PHE A 24 -5.92 2.89 10.17
CA PHE A 24 -6.13 3.15 8.76
C PHE A 24 -5.24 2.22 7.94
N VAL A 25 -5.85 1.43 7.05
CA VAL A 25 -5.13 0.66 6.04
C VAL A 25 -4.90 1.60 4.86
N GLU A 26 -3.64 1.91 4.58
CA GLU A 26 -3.28 2.69 3.39
C GLU A 26 -3.52 1.80 2.16
N PHE A 27 -4.35 2.28 1.24
CA PHE A 27 -4.60 1.61 -0.04
C PHE A 27 -3.52 2.01 -1.03
N LEU A 28 -2.85 1.02 -1.60
CA LEU A 28 -1.89 1.23 -2.67
C LEU A 28 -2.59 1.09 -4.03
N SER A 29 -2.06 1.79 -5.03
CA SER A 29 -2.56 1.76 -6.39
C SER A 29 -1.66 0.91 -7.29
N SER A 30 -2.23 0.36 -8.37
CA SER A 30 -1.45 -0.24 -9.45
C SER A 30 -0.39 0.75 -9.96
N GLY A 31 0.84 0.26 -10.13
CA GLY A 31 2.01 1.07 -10.47
C GLY A 31 2.86 1.47 -9.26
N ASP A 32 2.33 1.38 -8.04
CA ASP A 32 3.10 1.67 -6.84
C ASP A 32 4.15 0.58 -6.58
N ARG A 33 5.30 1.02 -6.07
CA ARG A 33 6.36 0.10 -5.64
C ARG A 33 6.02 -0.45 -4.27
N ALA A 34 5.96 -1.77 -4.18
CA ALA A 34 5.53 -2.46 -2.98
C ALA A 34 6.18 -3.84 -2.89
N THR A 35 6.32 -4.35 -1.67
CA THR A 35 6.74 -5.73 -1.40
C THR A 35 5.85 -6.30 -0.32
N GLY A 36 5.47 -7.57 -0.41
CA GLY A 36 4.61 -8.25 0.56
C GLY A 36 3.34 -8.84 -0.07
N GLU A 37 2.37 -9.17 0.78
CA GLU A 37 1.08 -9.72 0.36
C GLU A 37 0.00 -8.64 0.33
N TYR A 38 -0.79 -8.64 -0.74
CA TYR A 38 -1.83 -7.66 -0.99
C TYR A 38 -3.11 -8.34 -1.47
N HIS A 39 -4.25 -7.80 -1.07
CA HIS A 39 -5.57 -8.19 -1.60
C HIS A 39 -6.17 -7.05 -2.42
N CYS A 40 -6.79 -7.38 -3.54
CA CYS A 40 -7.52 -6.40 -4.33
C CYS A 40 -8.76 -5.94 -3.56
N SER A 41 -8.93 -4.63 -3.40
CA SER A 41 -10.03 -4.05 -2.60
C SER A 41 -11.41 -4.21 -3.22
N GLU A 42 -11.46 -4.58 -4.49
CA GLU A 42 -12.70 -4.71 -5.26
C GLU A 42 -13.20 -6.15 -5.30
N CYS A 43 -12.31 -7.14 -5.36
CA CYS A 43 -12.69 -8.56 -5.49
C CYS A 43 -12.04 -9.51 -4.48
N GLY A 44 -11.11 -9.03 -3.67
CA GLY A 44 -10.40 -9.82 -2.66
C GLY A 44 -9.32 -10.75 -3.18
N TYR A 45 -8.96 -10.71 -4.48
CA TYR A 45 -7.91 -11.55 -5.03
C TYR A 45 -6.54 -11.22 -4.40
N GLY A 46 -5.85 -12.24 -3.90
CA GLY A 46 -4.56 -12.10 -3.20
C GLY A 46 -3.36 -12.28 -4.12
N VAL A 47 -2.32 -11.48 -3.92
CA VAL A 47 -1.04 -11.54 -4.64
C VAL A 47 0.14 -11.28 -3.72
N THR A 48 1.28 -11.89 -4.05
CA THR A 48 2.58 -11.54 -3.46
C THR A 48 3.36 -10.68 -4.44
N ILE A 49 3.74 -9.48 -4.03
CA ILE A 49 4.46 -8.50 -4.84
C ILE A 49 5.91 -8.38 -4.35
N PHE A 50 6.85 -8.21 -5.28
CA PHE A 50 8.27 -8.00 -4.99
C PHE A 50 8.84 -6.72 -5.64
N ALA A 51 8.03 -5.99 -6.42
CA ALA A 51 8.49 -4.81 -7.15
C ALA A 51 7.39 -3.76 -7.34
N VAL A 52 6.35 -4.06 -8.13
CA VAL A 52 5.31 -3.12 -8.53
C VAL A 52 3.94 -3.78 -8.50
N LEU A 53 2.93 -3.08 -8.00
CA LEU A 53 1.54 -3.55 -7.98
C LEU A 53 0.95 -3.59 -9.40
N PRO A 54 0.45 -4.74 -9.87
CA PRO A 54 -0.21 -4.86 -11.17
C PRO A 54 -1.67 -4.38 -11.10
N LEU A 55 -2.36 -4.35 -12.24
CA LEU A 55 -3.83 -4.40 -12.22
C LEU A 55 -4.28 -5.79 -11.74
N CYS A 56 -5.44 -5.85 -11.08
CA CYS A 56 -5.98 -7.12 -10.64
C CYS A 56 -6.34 -8.01 -11.84
N PRO A 57 -5.77 -9.22 -11.96
CA PRO A 57 -6.01 -10.10 -13.11
C PRO A 57 -7.45 -10.65 -13.15
N MET A 58 -8.19 -10.54 -12.04
CA MET A 58 -9.56 -11.04 -11.93
C MET A 58 -10.61 -9.99 -12.33
N CYS A 59 -10.47 -8.74 -11.88
CA CYS A 59 -11.48 -7.69 -12.09
C CYS A 59 -10.97 -6.46 -12.87
N GLY A 60 -9.67 -6.36 -13.13
CA GLY A 60 -9.04 -5.16 -13.71
C GLY A 60 -8.86 -4.01 -12.71
N GLY A 61 -9.17 -4.24 -11.44
CA GLY A 61 -9.08 -3.26 -10.37
C GLY A 61 -7.68 -2.74 -10.11
N GLY A 62 -7.63 -1.52 -9.58
CA GLY A 62 -6.39 -0.77 -9.35
C GLY A 62 -6.01 -0.60 -7.88
N ALA A 63 -6.94 -0.88 -6.97
CA ALA A 63 -6.75 -0.68 -5.54
C ALA A 63 -6.34 -1.97 -4.82
N TRP A 64 -5.33 -1.84 -3.95
CA TRP A 64 -4.74 -2.94 -3.21
C TRP A 64 -4.61 -2.61 -1.72
N GLU A 65 -5.03 -3.53 -0.87
CA GLU A 65 -4.85 -3.48 0.59
C GLU A 65 -3.65 -4.33 0.99
N GLN A 66 -2.71 -3.73 1.73
CA GLN A 66 -1.63 -4.49 2.32
C GLN A 66 -2.19 -5.44 3.37
N SER A 67 -1.93 -6.72 3.20
CA SER A 67 -2.38 -7.73 4.15
C SER A 67 -1.36 -7.86 5.26
N SER A 68 -1.80 -7.60 6.49
CA SER A 68 -1.06 -7.96 7.70
C SER A 68 -1.07 -9.47 7.99
N TRP A 69 -1.53 -10.28 7.03
CA TRP A 69 -1.74 -11.70 7.23
C TRP A 69 -0.41 -12.40 7.54
N SER A 70 -0.28 -12.84 8.79
CA SER A 70 0.71 -13.83 9.20
C SER A 70 0.07 -15.22 9.12
N PRO A 71 0.78 -16.27 8.67
CA PRO A 71 0.26 -17.64 8.56
C PRO A 71 -0.31 -18.20 9.88
N PHE A 72 0.00 -17.59 11.03
CA PHE A 72 -0.51 -17.95 12.36
C PHE A 72 -1.78 -17.22 12.79
N SER A 73 -2.23 -16.19 12.06
CA SER A 73 -3.36 -15.35 12.46
C SER A 73 -4.69 -16.12 12.44
N ARG A 74 -4.80 -17.15 11.59
CA ARG A 74 -6.00 -18.00 11.44
C ARG A 74 -6.19 -18.98 12.60
N ALA A 75 -5.21 -19.15 13.48
CA ALA A 75 -5.32 -20.02 14.65
C ALA A 75 -6.05 -19.37 15.84
N ILE A 76 -6.19 -18.03 15.86
CA ILE A 76 -6.75 -17.29 17.01
C ILE A 76 -8.28 -17.09 16.90
N ASP A 77 -8.87 -17.15 15.70
CA ASP A 77 -10.30 -16.90 15.45
C ASP A 77 -11.24 -18.08 15.80
N ARG A 78 -10.69 -19.24 16.24
CA ARG A 78 -11.45 -20.46 16.59
C ARG A 78 -11.19 -20.94 18.03
N ALA A 79 -11.13 -20.02 18.99
CA ALA A 79 -11.09 -20.35 20.42
C ALA A 79 -12.37 -19.87 21.13
#